data_AF-A0A441VV60-F1
#
_entry.id   AF-A0A441VV60-F1
#
_cell.length_a   1.000
_cell.length_b   1.000
_cell.length_c   1.000
_cell.angle_alpha   90.00
_cell.angle_beta   90.00
_cell.angle_gamma   90.00
#
_symmetry.space_group_name_H-M   'P 1'
#
loop_
_entity.id
_entity.type
_entity.pdbx_description
1 polymer ?
#
loop_
_entity_poly.entity_id
_entity_poly.type
_entity_poly.pdbx_seq_one_letter_code
_entity_poly.pdbx_strand_id
1 'polypeptide(L)'
;MAEEATGVAGSPEADVSLNSSRSKPFPMPAIPQSYADQYAIARIKGLQFASQEIRIVPTPQARNSIDGYNGRPLCEGYSSCVPLCPIGAKYDPLVHLRRALLNGAELLVGAVVSKLDASSDGRITTAWFEDSDGSTGSLQARVFVLAANGIETPKLLMQSNHQSAAGLANESGLVGCNLMDHAEKHSWALVPDPIFPYRGPQSTSGIEILRDGPFRKDRAAFRTALRNDGWRNVNGAPYGEGALSSAAVGGTLVGLIDQQGLIGEDLFNAVHRIGIRQFALQSIVEILPNPSNRITLSSEKDGLGLPRPEIHFRLDKYSRDGIAAAAHLHREIFRALRCDQMECGIHLQDDRT
;
A
#
# COMPACT_ATOMS: atom_id res chain seq x y z
N MET A 1 6.80 19.16 9.53
CA MET A 1 6.05 19.72 8.38
C MET A 1 5.10 18.71 7.75
N ALA A 2 5.56 17.67 7.03
CA ALA A 2 4.64 16.72 6.37
C ALA A 2 3.75 15.95 7.37
N GLU A 3 4.36 15.36 8.41
CA GLU A 3 3.62 14.60 9.43
C GLU A 3 2.59 15.44 10.19
N GLU A 4 2.93 16.71 10.48
CA GLU A 4 2.02 17.69 11.10
C GLU A 4 0.88 18.05 10.14
N ALA A 5 1.18 18.26 8.85
CA ALA A 5 0.18 18.61 7.84
C ALA A 5 -0.83 17.48 7.60
N THR A 6 -0.37 16.22 7.54
CA THR A 6 -1.25 15.05 7.31
C THR A 6 -1.87 14.51 8.60
N GLY A 7 -1.34 14.86 9.76
CA GLY A 7 -1.78 14.34 11.05
C GLY A 7 -1.34 12.91 11.27
N VAL A 8 -0.05 12.72 11.51
CA VAL A 8 0.53 11.41 11.82
C VAL A 8 0.51 11.13 13.32
N ALA A 9 -0.08 9.99 13.67
CA ALA A 9 0.03 9.35 14.98
C ALA A 9 1.17 8.33 14.95
N GLY A 10 2.06 8.35 15.95
CA GLY A 10 3.20 7.44 15.96
C GLY A 10 3.93 7.32 17.31
N SER A 11 4.80 6.32 17.38
CA SER A 11 5.77 6.08 18.45
C SER A 11 7.18 6.11 17.84
N PRO A 12 8.21 6.62 18.56
CA PRO A 12 9.57 6.61 18.05
C PRO A 12 10.19 5.21 17.98
N GLU A 13 9.53 4.16 18.47
CA GLU A 13 10.08 2.80 18.52
C GLU A 13 10.60 2.27 17.18
N ALA A 14 9.86 2.50 16.09
CA ALA A 14 10.30 2.11 14.76
C ALA A 14 11.58 2.86 14.34
N ASP A 15 11.62 4.16 14.60
CA ASP A 15 12.77 5.00 14.28
C ASP A 15 14.00 4.60 15.11
N VAL A 16 13.82 4.36 16.41
CA VAL A 16 14.88 3.87 17.31
C VAL A 16 15.41 2.52 16.84
N SER A 17 14.53 1.60 16.41
CA SER A 17 14.94 0.28 15.90
C SER A 17 15.81 0.39 14.65
N LEU A 18 15.59 1.42 13.83
CA LEU A 18 16.30 1.67 12.58
C LEU A 18 17.43 2.71 12.71
N ASN A 19 17.76 3.12 13.94
CA ASN A 19 18.70 4.22 14.20
C ASN A 19 18.39 5.49 13.36
N SER A 20 17.10 5.74 13.13
CA SER A 20 16.59 6.87 12.37
C SER A 20 16.35 8.06 13.30
N SER A 21 17.04 9.17 13.02
CA SER A 21 16.96 10.37 13.87
C SER A 21 15.68 11.16 13.61
N ARG A 22 15.00 11.58 14.68
CA ARG A 22 13.90 12.55 14.62
C ARG A 22 14.30 13.86 15.26
N SER A 23 13.99 14.98 14.62
CA SER A 23 14.19 16.32 15.21
C SER A 23 13.02 16.76 16.11
N LYS A 24 11.85 16.12 15.98
CA LYS A 24 10.65 16.38 16.80
C LYS A 24 9.87 15.07 17.05
N PRO A 25 9.09 14.99 18.14
CA PRO A 25 8.12 13.92 18.35
C PRO A 25 7.07 13.85 17.24
N PHE A 26 6.35 12.73 17.17
CA PHE A 26 5.15 12.65 16.33
C PHE A 26 4.09 13.66 16.79
N PRO A 27 3.29 14.22 15.86
CA PRO A 27 2.24 15.18 16.22
C PRO A 27 1.16 14.64 17.15
N MET A 28 0.94 13.33 17.14
CA MET A 28 -0.03 12.64 17.98
C MET A 28 0.56 11.31 18.50
N PRO A 29 0.10 10.82 19.67
CA PRO A 29 0.52 9.50 20.19
C PRO A 29 0.14 8.38 19.22
N ALA A 30 0.82 7.24 19.30
CA ALA A 30 0.53 6.09 18.45
C ALA A 30 -0.92 5.61 18.58
N ILE A 31 -1.45 5.07 17.48
CA ILE A 31 -2.71 4.31 17.53
C ILE A 31 -2.47 3.07 18.41
N PRO A 32 -3.37 2.75 19.36
CA PRO A 32 -3.23 1.56 20.18
C PRO A 32 -3.09 0.29 19.33
N GLN A 33 -2.12 -0.55 19.69
CA GLN A 33 -1.92 -1.85 19.04
C GLN A 33 -3.10 -2.77 19.33
N SER A 34 -3.55 -3.52 18.33
CA SER A 34 -4.71 -4.40 18.45
C SER A 34 -4.44 -5.56 19.42
N TYR A 35 -5.50 -6.27 19.82
CA TYR A 35 -5.32 -7.49 20.61
C TYR A 35 -4.50 -8.55 19.85
N ALA A 36 -4.69 -8.67 18.53
CA ALA A 36 -3.90 -9.56 17.68
C ALA A 36 -2.41 -9.17 17.65
N ASP A 37 -2.08 -7.87 17.65
CA ASP A 37 -0.70 -7.40 17.75
C ASP A 37 -0.08 -7.80 19.10
N GLN A 38 -0.78 -7.53 20.21
CA GLN A 38 -0.31 -7.86 21.56
C GLN A 38 -0.13 -9.38 21.74
N TYR A 39 -1.05 -10.17 21.18
CA TYR A 39 -0.97 -11.62 21.13
C TYR A 39 0.34 -12.09 20.47
N ALA A 40 0.66 -11.51 19.30
CA ALA A 40 1.87 -11.85 18.56
C ALA A 40 3.13 -11.39 19.29
N ILE A 41 3.17 -10.13 19.77
CA ILE A 41 4.27 -9.56 20.56
C ILE A 41 4.67 -10.47 21.72
N ALA A 42 3.68 -10.99 22.46
CA ALA A 42 3.93 -11.83 23.63
C ALA A 42 4.59 -13.17 23.27
N ARG A 43 4.30 -13.71 22.07
CA ARG A 43 4.67 -15.07 21.66
C ARG A 43 5.93 -15.14 20.81
N ILE A 44 6.30 -14.06 20.11
CA ILE A 44 7.51 -14.03 19.29
C ILE A 44 8.76 -13.52 20.04
N LYS A 45 8.67 -13.31 21.36
CA LYS A 45 9.79 -12.78 22.16
C LYS A 45 11.06 -13.61 21.95
N GLY A 46 12.18 -12.93 21.66
CA GLY A 46 13.46 -13.57 21.41
C GLY A 46 13.61 -14.19 20.02
N LEU A 47 12.59 -14.15 19.16
CA LEU A 47 12.70 -14.64 17.78
C LEU A 47 13.81 -13.88 17.04
N GLN A 48 14.81 -14.62 16.55
CA GLN A 48 15.91 -14.07 15.76
C GLN A 48 15.67 -14.32 14.28
N PHE A 49 15.96 -13.33 13.45
CA PHE A 49 15.97 -13.48 11.99
C PHE A 49 17.01 -12.55 11.38
N ALA A 50 17.83 -13.07 10.46
CA ALA A 50 18.93 -12.32 9.84
C ALA A 50 19.82 -11.58 10.86
N SER A 51 20.16 -12.27 11.96
CA SER A 51 20.98 -11.76 13.07
C SER A 51 20.37 -10.56 13.83
N GLN A 52 19.06 -10.36 13.71
CA GLN A 52 18.32 -9.30 14.41
C GLN A 52 17.17 -9.91 15.21
N GLU A 53 16.93 -9.39 16.40
CA GLU A 53 15.73 -9.75 17.17
C GLU A 53 14.51 -9.10 16.52
N ILE A 54 13.51 -9.92 16.21
CA ILE A 54 12.26 -9.47 15.62
C ILE A 54 11.40 -8.82 16.70
N ARG A 55 11.00 -7.58 16.43
CA ARG A 55 10.10 -6.80 17.29
C ARG A 55 8.95 -6.26 16.46
N ILE A 56 7.76 -6.39 17.01
CA ILE A 56 6.55 -5.78 16.47
C ILE A 56 6.34 -4.46 17.22
N VAL A 57 6.33 -3.35 16.47
CA VAL A 57 6.21 -1.99 17.00
C VAL A 57 5.01 -1.28 16.37
N PRO A 58 4.44 -0.25 17.02
CA PRO A 58 3.38 0.56 16.43
C PRO A 58 3.85 1.19 15.12
N THR A 59 3.06 1.08 14.06
CA THR A 59 3.36 1.74 12.77
C THR A 59 2.88 3.20 12.83
N PRO A 60 3.70 4.20 12.46
CA PRO A 60 3.25 5.57 12.28
C PRO A 60 2.23 5.69 11.16
N GLN A 61 1.10 6.36 11.40
CA GLN A 61 0.00 6.43 10.43
C GLN A 61 -0.61 7.82 10.39
N ALA A 62 -0.94 8.30 9.20
CA ALA A 62 -1.73 9.52 9.01
C ALA A 62 -3.20 9.30 9.42
N ARG A 63 -3.42 9.13 10.71
CA ARG A 63 -4.70 8.82 11.34
C ARG A 63 -4.75 9.49 12.71
N ASN A 64 -5.88 10.09 13.02
CA ASN A 64 -6.07 10.79 14.27
C ASN A 64 -6.22 9.81 15.44
N SER A 65 -5.31 9.91 16.41
CA SER A 65 -5.38 9.22 17.71
C SER A 65 -5.87 10.13 18.84
N ILE A 66 -6.10 11.41 18.53
CA ILE A 66 -6.78 12.38 19.39
C ILE A 66 -7.89 13.04 18.59
N ASP A 67 -8.91 13.53 19.28
CA ASP A 67 -10.02 14.20 18.61
C ASP A 67 -9.66 15.61 18.13
N GLY A 68 -10.24 16.02 17.01
CA GLY A 68 -10.11 17.37 16.46
C GLY A 68 -8.77 17.73 15.80
N TYR A 69 -7.77 16.84 15.74
CA TYR A 69 -6.49 17.18 15.11
C TYR A 69 -6.68 17.54 13.63
N ASN A 70 -6.19 18.71 13.23
CA ASN A 70 -6.41 19.29 11.89
C ASN A 70 -7.89 19.41 11.48
N GLY A 71 -8.80 19.51 12.46
CA GLY A 71 -10.25 19.62 12.24
C GLY A 71 -10.91 18.31 11.82
N ARG A 72 -10.31 17.16 12.14
CA ARG A 72 -10.80 15.82 11.81
C ARG A 72 -11.03 14.98 13.08
N PRO A 73 -12.00 14.08 13.10
CA PRO A 73 -12.36 13.34 14.31
C PRO A 73 -11.32 12.27 14.67
N LEU A 74 -11.37 11.82 15.92
CA LEU A 74 -10.67 10.62 16.41
C LEU A 74 -11.03 9.37 15.57
N CYS A 75 -10.10 8.42 15.43
CA CYS A 75 -10.44 7.12 14.85
C CYS A 75 -11.31 6.26 15.77
N GLU A 76 -12.51 5.93 15.30
CA GLU A 76 -13.47 5.06 16.01
C GLU A 76 -13.32 3.57 15.66
N GLY A 77 -12.35 3.19 14.82
CA GLY A 77 -12.06 1.79 14.57
C GLY A 77 -12.99 1.06 13.59
N TYR A 78 -13.57 1.77 12.62
CA TYR A 78 -14.46 1.23 11.57
C TYR A 78 -13.92 0.05 10.73
N SER A 79 -12.63 -0.29 10.83
CA SER A 79 -11.96 -1.35 10.05
C SER A 79 -12.12 -1.27 8.52
N SER A 80 -12.48 -0.10 7.99
CA SER A 80 -12.70 0.15 6.55
C SER A 80 -11.67 1.09 5.92
N CYS A 81 -10.51 1.26 6.56
CA CYS A 81 -9.48 2.24 6.15
C CYS A 81 -9.11 2.21 4.66
N VAL A 82 -9.18 1.02 4.05
CA VAL A 82 -9.21 0.78 2.62
C VAL A 82 -10.52 0.04 2.31
N PRO A 83 -11.36 0.52 1.37
CA PRO A 83 -11.08 1.63 0.46
C PRO A 83 -11.30 3.03 1.07
N LEU A 84 -12.13 3.17 2.10
CA LEU A 84 -12.57 4.50 2.56
C LEU A 84 -12.88 4.55 4.07
N CYS A 85 -12.28 5.51 4.76
CA CYS A 85 -12.66 5.86 6.13
C CYS A 85 -13.93 6.74 6.13
N PRO A 86 -15.06 6.29 6.71
CA PRO A 86 -16.35 6.98 6.57
C PRO A 86 -16.41 8.32 7.30
N ILE A 87 -15.59 8.50 8.33
CA ILE A 87 -15.60 9.69 9.18
C ILE A 87 -14.40 10.63 8.92
N GLY A 88 -13.52 10.29 7.97
CA GLY A 88 -12.34 11.11 7.70
C GLY A 88 -11.29 11.12 8.83
N ALA A 89 -11.28 10.12 9.73
CA ALA A 89 -10.27 10.00 10.79
C ALA A 89 -8.89 9.56 10.28
N LYS A 90 -8.81 8.94 9.09
CA LYS A 90 -7.58 8.71 8.32
C LYS A 90 -7.40 9.84 7.30
N TYR A 91 -6.18 10.32 7.09
CA TYR A 91 -5.86 11.33 6.10
C TYR A 91 -6.23 10.85 4.70
N ASP A 92 -6.77 11.78 3.92
CA ASP A 92 -7.07 11.64 2.51
C ASP A 92 -6.75 12.98 1.81
N PRO A 93 -6.26 12.98 0.55
CA PRO A 93 -5.92 14.21 -0.16
C PRO A 93 -7.05 15.25 -0.26
N LEU A 94 -8.32 14.84 -0.14
CA LEU A 94 -9.46 15.77 -0.13
C LEU A 94 -9.37 16.78 1.02
N VAL A 95 -8.64 16.47 2.10
CA VAL A 95 -8.37 17.41 3.21
C VAL A 95 -7.62 18.65 2.70
N HIS A 96 -6.57 18.46 1.90
CA HIS A 96 -5.79 19.58 1.37
C HIS A 96 -6.44 20.18 0.13
N LEU A 97 -7.16 19.40 -0.67
CA LEU A 97 -7.96 19.93 -1.77
C LEU A 97 -9.00 20.94 -1.24
N ARG A 98 -9.76 20.58 -0.21
CA ARG A 98 -10.73 21.49 0.42
C ARG A 98 -10.07 22.75 0.95
N ARG A 99 -8.90 22.63 1.59
CA ARG A 99 -8.14 23.79 2.08
C ARG A 99 -7.70 24.69 0.92
N ALA A 100 -7.19 24.12 -0.18
CA ALA A 100 -6.77 24.89 -1.34
C ALA A 100 -7.96 25.68 -1.94
N LEU A 101 -9.10 25.03 -2.13
CA LEU A 101 -10.34 25.65 -2.63
C LEU A 101 -10.81 26.81 -1.74
N LEU A 102 -10.82 26.61 -0.42
CA LEU A 102 -11.20 27.66 0.54
C LEU A 102 -10.21 28.84 0.57
N ASN A 103 -8.99 28.65 0.06
CA ASN A 103 -7.96 29.70 -0.07
C ASN A 103 -7.87 30.27 -1.50
N GLY A 104 -8.86 30.01 -2.35
CA GLY A 104 -8.98 30.62 -3.68
C GLY A 104 -8.37 29.83 -4.83
N ALA A 105 -8.00 28.56 -4.62
CA ALA A 105 -7.67 27.69 -5.75
C ALA A 105 -8.94 27.34 -6.54
N GLU A 106 -8.81 27.25 -7.86
CA GLU A 106 -9.87 26.77 -8.76
C GLU A 106 -9.64 25.30 -9.10
N LEU A 107 -10.70 24.50 -9.09
CA LEU A 107 -10.66 23.09 -9.49
C LEU A 107 -11.50 22.90 -10.75
N LEU A 108 -10.82 22.50 -11.82
CA LEU A 108 -11.46 22.01 -13.03
C LEU A 108 -11.49 20.47 -12.98
N VAL A 109 -12.69 19.92 -12.90
CA VAL A 109 -12.93 18.46 -12.94
C VAL A 109 -13.29 18.03 -14.36
N GLY A 110 -13.10 16.76 -14.70
CA GLY A 110 -13.38 16.25 -16.04
C GLY A 110 -12.38 16.70 -17.11
N ALA A 111 -11.34 17.47 -16.74
CA ALA A 111 -10.30 17.96 -17.64
C ALA A 111 -9.08 17.04 -17.64
N VAL A 112 -8.98 16.17 -18.64
CA VAL A 112 -7.83 15.28 -18.83
C VAL A 112 -6.76 16.00 -19.64
N VAL A 113 -5.67 16.41 -18.99
CA VAL A 113 -4.54 17.07 -19.67
C VAL A 113 -3.92 16.10 -20.69
N SER A 114 -4.02 16.44 -21.98
CA SER A 114 -3.61 15.61 -23.10
C SER A 114 -2.27 16.04 -23.71
N LYS A 115 -1.89 17.31 -23.58
CA LYS A 115 -0.68 17.85 -24.21
C LYS A 115 -0.14 19.07 -23.47
N LEU A 116 1.18 19.24 -23.47
CA LEU A 116 1.86 20.46 -23.02
C LEU A 116 2.62 21.10 -24.19
N ASP A 117 2.60 22.42 -24.27
CA ASP A 117 3.45 23.20 -25.18
C ASP A 117 4.57 23.89 -24.39
N ALA A 118 5.72 24.02 -25.01
CA ALA A 118 6.89 24.72 -24.49
C ALA A 118 7.36 25.85 -25.43
N SER A 119 7.98 26.89 -24.88
CA SER A 119 8.70 27.89 -25.66
C SER A 119 10.07 27.39 -26.13
N SER A 120 10.71 28.14 -27.02
CA SER A 120 12.04 27.80 -27.56
C SER A 120 13.16 27.74 -26.52
N ASP A 121 12.98 28.37 -25.36
CA ASP A 121 13.88 28.30 -24.21
C ASP A 121 13.55 27.14 -23.25
N GLY A 122 12.58 26.28 -23.59
CA GLY A 122 12.21 25.08 -22.85
C GLY A 122 11.19 25.29 -21.72
N ARG A 123 10.65 26.50 -21.52
CA ARG A 123 9.62 26.73 -20.51
C ARG A 123 8.25 26.25 -20.99
N ILE A 124 7.51 25.55 -20.14
CA ILE A 124 6.12 25.17 -20.44
C ILE A 124 5.24 26.43 -20.46
N THR A 125 4.46 26.61 -21.52
CA THR A 125 3.60 27.78 -21.72
C THR A 125 2.12 27.45 -21.63
N THR A 126 1.72 26.25 -22.07
CA THR A 126 0.31 25.89 -22.23
C THR A 126 0.09 24.42 -21.83
N ALA A 127 -0.98 24.15 -21.08
CA ALA A 127 -1.52 22.81 -20.91
C ALA A 127 -2.86 22.71 -21.65
N TRP A 128 -2.98 21.72 -22.52
CA TRP A 128 -4.20 21.37 -23.24
C TRP A 128 -4.89 20.20 -22.57
N PHE A 129 -6.20 20.24 -22.50
CA PHE A 129 -7.01 19.20 -21.87
C PHE A 129 -8.23 18.86 -22.71
N GLU A 130 -8.65 17.60 -22.63
CA GLU A 130 -9.95 17.12 -23.11
C GLU A 130 -10.95 17.20 -21.96
N ASP A 131 -12.11 17.80 -22.19
CA ASP A 131 -13.23 17.77 -21.24
C ASP A 131 -14.06 16.49 -21.42
N SER A 132 -14.86 16.18 -20.41
CA SER A 132 -15.79 15.07 -20.35
C SER A 132 -16.84 15.05 -21.48
N ASP A 133 -17.13 16.20 -22.10
CA ASP A 133 -18.00 16.32 -23.27
C ASP A 133 -17.27 16.12 -24.62
N GLY A 134 -15.97 15.87 -24.58
CA GLY A 134 -15.10 15.69 -25.74
C GLY A 134 -14.59 17.00 -26.37
N SER A 135 -14.86 18.15 -25.75
CA SER A 135 -14.28 19.43 -26.18
C SER A 135 -12.83 19.59 -25.71
N THR A 136 -12.07 20.41 -26.45
CA THR A 136 -10.68 20.73 -26.12
C THR A 136 -10.58 22.11 -25.49
N GLY A 137 -9.84 22.21 -24.39
CA GLY A 137 -9.51 23.46 -23.72
C GLY A 137 -8.01 23.65 -23.55
N SER A 138 -7.59 24.86 -23.16
CA SER A 138 -6.20 25.13 -22.80
C SER A 138 -6.08 26.16 -21.68
N LEU A 139 -5.01 26.03 -20.90
CA LEU A 139 -4.64 26.96 -19.84
C LEU A 139 -3.19 27.41 -19.99
N GLN A 140 -2.96 28.71 -19.84
CA GLN A 140 -1.63 29.29 -19.73
C GLN A 140 -1.35 29.64 -18.28
N ALA A 141 -0.12 29.40 -17.83
CA ALA A 141 0.31 29.70 -16.48
C ALA A 141 1.77 30.13 -16.46
N ARG A 142 2.17 30.82 -15.38
CA ARG A 142 3.58 31.18 -15.15
C ARG A 142 4.44 29.98 -14.72
N VAL A 143 3.82 29.01 -14.06
CA VAL A 143 4.46 27.81 -13.52
C VAL A 143 3.50 26.65 -13.69
N PHE A 144 4.02 25.52 -14.13
CA PHE A 144 3.30 24.26 -14.22
C PHE A 144 3.88 23.27 -13.22
N VAL A 145 3.01 22.59 -12.47
CA VAL A 145 3.38 21.51 -11.54
C VAL A 145 2.66 20.24 -11.99
N LEU A 146 3.41 19.24 -12.44
CA LEU A 146 2.84 17.95 -12.80
C LEU A 146 2.73 17.07 -11.54
N ALA A 147 1.48 16.74 -11.18
CA ALA A 147 1.17 15.98 -9.97
C ALA A 147 0.11 14.89 -10.23
N ALA A 148 0.16 14.22 -11.40
CA ALA A 148 -0.83 13.21 -11.77
C ALA A 148 -0.65 11.92 -10.96
N ASN A 149 0.35 11.11 -11.29
CA ASN A 149 0.86 9.97 -10.53
C ASN A 149 2.13 9.42 -11.24
N GLY A 150 2.73 8.36 -10.71
CA GLY A 150 3.94 7.76 -11.29
C GLY A 150 3.79 7.15 -12.69
N ILE A 151 2.56 7.06 -13.22
CA ILE A 151 2.24 6.47 -14.53
C ILE A 151 1.82 7.56 -15.53
N GLU A 152 0.85 8.39 -15.16
CA GLU A 152 0.27 9.41 -16.04
C GLU A 152 1.20 10.62 -16.24
N THR A 153 2.06 10.94 -15.26
CA THR A 153 3.07 12.00 -15.43
C THR A 153 4.08 11.68 -16.54
N PRO A 154 4.78 10.52 -16.55
CA PRO A 154 5.68 10.19 -17.64
C PRO A 154 4.94 9.99 -18.96
N LYS A 155 3.72 9.43 -18.95
CA LYS A 155 2.88 9.35 -20.15
C LYS A 155 2.62 10.74 -20.75
N LEU A 156 2.19 11.71 -19.95
CA LEU A 156 1.93 13.08 -20.41
C LEU A 156 3.17 13.74 -21.01
N LEU A 157 4.33 13.57 -20.37
CA LEU A 157 5.60 14.11 -20.87
C LEU A 157 6.00 13.47 -22.22
N MET A 158 5.88 12.15 -22.34
CA MET A 158 6.18 11.43 -23.60
C MET A 158 5.17 11.75 -24.71
N GLN A 159 3.88 11.84 -24.41
CA GLN A 159 2.85 12.11 -25.43
C GLN A 159 2.90 13.56 -25.93
N SER A 160 3.51 14.48 -25.18
CA SER A 160 3.76 15.87 -25.59
C SER A 160 4.96 15.95 -26.56
N ASN A 161 4.95 15.16 -27.64
CA ASN A 161 6.10 14.94 -28.52
C ASN A 161 6.11 15.79 -29.82
N HIS A 162 5.15 16.69 -29.98
CA HIS A 162 5.02 17.50 -31.20
C HIS A 162 6.17 18.50 -31.42
N GLN A 163 6.86 18.92 -30.34
CA GLN A 163 8.04 19.80 -30.40
C GLN A 163 9.36 19.06 -30.25
N SER A 164 9.32 17.85 -29.68
CA SER A 164 10.47 16.98 -29.44
C SER A 164 10.01 15.55 -29.62
N ALA A 165 10.61 14.82 -30.58
CA ALA A 165 10.19 13.45 -30.89
C ALA A 165 10.27 12.50 -29.68
N ALA A 166 11.14 12.79 -28.71
CA ALA A 166 11.29 12.01 -27.48
C ALA A 166 10.32 12.41 -26.35
N GLY A 167 9.46 13.42 -26.56
CA GLY A 167 8.65 14.06 -25.53
C GLY A 167 9.38 15.21 -24.84
N LEU A 168 8.70 15.84 -23.88
CA LEU A 168 9.24 16.92 -23.05
C LEU A 168 10.03 16.38 -21.85
N ALA A 169 11.05 17.14 -21.42
CA ALA A 169 11.90 16.83 -20.27
C ALA A 169 12.59 15.44 -20.33
N ASN A 170 12.76 14.90 -21.54
CA ASN A 170 13.30 13.57 -21.77
C ASN A 170 14.70 13.59 -22.42
N GLU A 171 15.45 14.66 -22.24
CA GLU A 171 16.84 14.79 -22.73
C GLU A 171 17.77 13.75 -22.07
N SER A 172 17.41 13.31 -20.85
CA SER A 172 18.09 12.23 -20.13
C SER A 172 17.74 10.83 -20.64
N GLY A 173 16.66 10.68 -21.40
CA GLY A 173 16.08 9.39 -21.77
C GLY A 173 15.43 8.63 -20.61
N LEU A 174 15.30 9.25 -19.43
CA LEU A 174 14.80 8.58 -18.22
C LEU A 174 13.30 8.76 -17.97
N VAL A 175 12.58 9.56 -18.75
CA VAL A 175 11.12 9.70 -18.58
C VAL A 175 10.48 8.34 -18.78
N GLY A 176 9.68 7.94 -17.78
CA GLY A 176 9.03 6.63 -17.74
C GLY A 176 9.93 5.49 -17.28
N CYS A 177 11.26 5.64 -17.21
CA CYS A 177 12.17 4.59 -16.78
C CYS A 177 12.30 4.50 -15.25
N ASN A 178 12.92 3.42 -14.77
CA ASN A 178 13.15 3.17 -13.34
C ASN A 178 11.86 3.08 -12.53
N LEU A 179 10.79 2.56 -13.15
CA LEU A 179 9.54 2.30 -12.46
C LEU A 179 9.82 1.34 -11.30
N MET A 180 9.45 1.77 -10.10
CA MET A 180 9.55 1.01 -8.86
C MET A 180 8.17 0.94 -8.21
N ASP A 181 7.93 -0.17 -7.54
CA ASP A 181 6.83 -0.38 -6.61
C ASP A 181 7.35 -1.31 -5.50
N HIS A 182 6.47 -1.91 -4.70
CA HIS A 182 6.83 -2.96 -3.76
C HIS A 182 6.25 -4.29 -4.21
N ALA A 183 7.09 -5.32 -4.31
CA ALA A 183 6.58 -6.67 -4.40
C ALA A 183 5.98 -7.07 -3.05
N GLU A 184 4.79 -7.68 -3.07
CA GLU A 184 4.10 -8.04 -1.84
C GLU A 184 4.18 -9.54 -1.56
N LYS A 185 4.47 -9.90 -0.30
CA LYS A 185 4.28 -11.26 0.22
C LYS A 185 3.16 -11.29 1.23
N HIS A 186 2.08 -11.96 0.90
CA HIS A 186 0.99 -12.28 1.84
C HIS A 186 1.17 -13.69 2.40
N SER A 187 0.87 -13.87 3.68
CA SER A 187 0.80 -15.18 4.32
C SER A 187 -0.24 -15.14 5.42
N TRP A 188 -0.94 -16.26 5.63
CA TRP A 188 -2.01 -16.33 6.60
C TRP A 188 -2.12 -17.71 7.23
N ALA A 189 -2.72 -17.74 8.41
CA ALA A 189 -2.99 -18.96 9.16
C ALA A 189 -4.10 -18.73 10.18
N LEU A 190 -4.62 -19.83 10.72
CA LEU A 190 -5.39 -19.81 11.97
C LEU A 190 -4.43 -19.97 13.15
N VAL A 191 -4.52 -19.04 14.09
CA VAL A 191 -3.87 -19.17 15.40
C VAL A 191 -4.73 -20.03 16.33
N PRO A 192 -4.15 -20.74 17.31
CA PRO A 192 -4.93 -21.65 18.16
C PRO A 192 -5.91 -20.91 19.08
N ASP A 193 -5.52 -19.71 19.54
CA ASP A 193 -6.29 -18.91 20.48
C ASP A 193 -7.13 -17.84 19.74
N PRO A 194 -8.31 -17.46 20.25
CA PRO A 194 -9.09 -16.38 19.67
C PRO A 194 -8.36 -15.04 19.82
N ILE A 195 -8.14 -14.35 18.69
CA ILE A 195 -7.45 -13.05 18.60
C ILE A 195 -8.35 -11.90 18.13
N PHE A 196 -9.61 -12.20 17.78
CA PHE A 196 -10.65 -11.23 17.47
C PHE A 196 -10.18 -10.11 16.50
N PRO A 197 -9.76 -10.47 15.27
CA PRO A 197 -9.46 -9.48 14.24
C PRO A 197 -10.74 -8.70 13.90
N TYR A 198 -10.61 -7.71 13.01
CA TYR A 198 -11.65 -6.77 12.57
C TYR A 198 -12.03 -5.69 13.60
N ARG A 199 -11.24 -5.53 14.67
CA ARG A 199 -11.48 -4.57 15.75
C ARG A 199 -10.47 -3.43 15.70
N GLY A 200 -10.92 -2.24 15.32
CA GLY A 200 -10.02 -1.11 15.10
C GLY A 200 -9.52 -1.05 13.66
N PRO A 201 -8.44 -0.31 13.40
CA PRO A 201 -7.88 -0.18 12.07
C PRO A 201 -7.35 -1.49 11.48
N GLN A 202 -7.28 -1.55 10.16
CA GLN A 202 -6.87 -2.76 9.41
C GLN A 202 -5.41 -3.17 9.64
N SER A 203 -4.56 -2.22 10.07
CA SER A 203 -3.21 -2.49 10.55
C SER A 203 -2.80 -1.42 11.54
N THR A 204 -2.18 -1.84 12.64
CA THR A 204 -1.74 -0.98 13.75
C THR A 204 -0.24 -1.11 14.02
N SER A 205 0.34 -2.26 13.69
CA SER A 205 1.74 -2.59 13.99
C SER A 205 2.47 -3.23 12.83
N GLY A 206 3.80 -3.23 12.91
CA GLY A 206 4.66 -3.88 11.94
C GLY A 206 6.03 -4.26 12.51
N ILE A 207 6.76 -5.05 11.73
CA ILE A 207 8.17 -5.40 11.94
C ILE A 207 8.98 -4.50 11.01
N GLU A 208 9.69 -3.55 11.60
CA GLU A 208 10.39 -2.49 10.86
C GLU A 208 11.89 -2.73 10.75
N ILE A 209 12.47 -3.53 11.66
CA ILE A 209 13.92 -3.76 11.79
C ILE A 209 14.58 -4.38 10.53
N LEU A 210 13.80 -5.03 9.65
CA LEU A 210 14.30 -5.64 8.42
C LEU A 210 14.30 -4.69 7.21
N ARG A 211 14.01 -3.41 7.44
CA ARG A 211 14.19 -2.35 6.44
C ARG A 211 15.66 -2.01 6.20
N ASP A 212 16.55 -2.39 7.12
CA ASP A 212 17.98 -2.20 6.94
C ASP A 212 18.83 -3.33 7.54
N GLY A 213 20.07 -3.44 7.07
CA GLY A 213 21.06 -4.41 7.56
C GLY A 213 22.00 -4.93 6.46
N PRO A 214 23.08 -5.64 6.84
CA PRO A 214 24.10 -6.10 5.90
C PRO A 214 23.57 -7.00 4.78
N PHE A 215 22.43 -7.68 4.98
CA PHE A 215 21.78 -8.52 3.98
C PHE A 215 21.32 -7.75 2.73
N ARG A 216 21.21 -6.42 2.79
CA ARG A 216 20.81 -5.58 1.65
C ARG A 216 21.83 -5.55 0.52
N LYS A 217 23.04 -6.08 0.74
CA LYS A 217 23.99 -6.33 -0.36
C LYS A 217 23.60 -7.53 -1.22
N ASP A 218 22.81 -8.45 -0.66
CA ASP A 218 22.51 -9.76 -1.27
C ASP A 218 21.03 -9.91 -1.67
N ARG A 219 20.10 -9.31 -0.90
CA ARG A 219 18.65 -9.39 -1.13
C ARG A 219 17.89 -8.15 -0.68
N ALA A 220 16.70 -7.94 -1.23
CA ALA A 220 15.84 -6.83 -0.87
C ALA A 220 15.49 -6.78 0.63
N ALA A 221 15.47 -5.55 1.16
CA ALA A 221 14.86 -5.24 2.43
C ALA A 221 13.34 -5.29 2.35
N PHE A 222 12.69 -5.47 3.50
CA PHE A 222 11.25 -5.47 3.58
C PHE A 222 10.78 -5.05 4.97
N ARG A 223 9.55 -4.55 5.05
CA ARG A 223 8.81 -4.43 6.31
C ARG A 223 7.61 -5.36 6.27
N THR A 224 7.19 -5.84 7.45
CA THR A 224 6.04 -6.73 7.58
C THR A 224 4.95 -6.05 8.40
N ALA A 225 3.80 -5.79 7.81
CA ALA A 225 2.62 -5.33 8.52
C ALA A 225 1.85 -6.52 9.12
N LEU A 226 1.40 -6.37 10.37
CA LEU A 226 0.42 -7.26 10.95
C LEU A 226 -0.97 -6.83 10.49
N ARG A 227 -1.74 -7.78 9.98
CA ARG A 227 -3.10 -7.55 9.52
C ARG A 227 -4.06 -7.75 10.67
N ASN A 228 -4.88 -6.73 10.91
CA ASN A 228 -5.97 -6.77 11.87
C ASN A 228 -7.33 -6.83 11.17
N ASP A 229 -7.37 -6.97 9.85
CA ASP A 229 -8.56 -7.22 9.04
C ASP A 229 -8.66 -8.69 8.59
N GLY A 230 -8.22 -9.61 9.46
CA GLY A 230 -8.25 -11.06 9.23
C GLY A 230 -7.61 -11.44 7.91
N TRP A 231 -8.33 -12.20 7.09
CA TRP A 231 -7.87 -12.63 5.76
C TRP A 231 -8.43 -11.79 4.61
N ARG A 232 -8.96 -10.59 4.88
CA ARG A 232 -9.59 -9.75 3.86
C ARG A 232 -8.68 -9.46 2.66
N ASN A 233 -7.46 -9.02 2.92
CA ASN A 233 -6.46 -8.73 1.88
C ASN A 233 -5.87 -9.98 1.21
N VAL A 234 -6.22 -11.17 1.71
CA VAL A 234 -5.72 -12.47 1.24
C VAL A 234 -6.74 -13.14 0.33
N ASN A 235 -7.97 -13.34 0.82
CA ASN A 235 -9.03 -14.09 0.12
C ASN A 235 -10.41 -13.40 0.16
N GLY A 236 -10.49 -12.14 0.59
CA GLY A 236 -11.76 -11.40 0.68
C GLY A 236 -12.60 -11.75 1.91
N ALA A 237 -12.07 -12.50 2.88
CA ALA A 237 -12.78 -12.78 4.14
C ALA A 237 -13.19 -11.49 4.90
N PRO A 238 -14.30 -11.53 5.67
CA PRO A 238 -15.18 -12.68 5.86
C PRO A 238 -16.19 -12.87 4.74
N TYR A 239 -16.36 -11.94 3.79
CA TYR A 239 -17.49 -11.97 2.86
C TYR A 239 -17.24 -12.80 1.59
N GLY A 240 -16.03 -12.73 1.00
CA GLY A 240 -15.64 -13.54 -0.17
C GLY A 240 -15.44 -12.77 -1.48
N GLU A 241 -15.65 -11.45 -1.49
CA GLU A 241 -15.32 -10.58 -2.63
C GLU A 241 -14.02 -9.81 -2.36
N GLY A 242 -13.09 -9.78 -3.33
CA GLY A 242 -11.99 -8.81 -3.34
C GLY A 242 -10.55 -9.31 -3.09
N ALA A 243 -10.19 -10.56 -3.40
CA ALA A 243 -8.80 -11.00 -3.32
C ALA A 243 -8.07 -11.12 -4.67
N LEU A 244 -6.78 -10.72 -4.64
CA LEU A 244 -5.83 -10.68 -5.76
C LEU A 244 -5.21 -12.03 -6.13
N SER A 245 -5.53 -13.13 -5.44
CA SER A 245 -5.00 -14.46 -5.79
C SER A 245 -6.06 -15.55 -5.75
N SER A 246 -6.07 -16.31 -6.83
CA SER A 246 -6.96 -17.40 -7.20
C SER A 246 -6.99 -18.58 -6.24
N ALA A 247 -8.18 -19.18 -6.13
CA ALA A 247 -8.45 -20.59 -5.87
C ALA A 247 -7.99 -21.19 -4.51
N ALA A 248 -8.97 -21.72 -3.77
CA ALA A 248 -8.82 -22.70 -2.68
C ALA A 248 -8.57 -22.21 -1.23
N VAL A 249 -8.82 -20.94 -0.89
CA VAL A 249 -8.70 -20.50 0.52
C VAL A 249 -10.08 -20.47 1.19
N GLY A 250 -10.39 -21.49 1.99
CA GLY A 250 -11.60 -21.55 2.81
C GLY A 250 -11.67 -20.43 3.87
N GLY A 251 -12.74 -20.41 4.67
CA GLY A 251 -12.90 -19.45 5.77
C GLY A 251 -13.51 -18.10 5.39
N THR A 252 -14.03 -17.97 4.17
CA THR A 252 -15.01 -16.94 3.82
C THR A 252 -16.42 -17.46 4.11
N LEU A 253 -17.36 -16.55 4.40
CA LEU A 253 -18.77 -16.87 4.64
C LEU A 253 -19.39 -17.53 3.42
N VAL A 254 -19.16 -16.96 2.22
CA VAL A 254 -19.58 -17.54 0.94
C VAL A 254 -18.99 -18.94 0.74
N GLY A 255 -17.71 -19.16 1.07
CA GLY A 255 -17.10 -20.49 0.99
C GLY A 255 -17.72 -21.50 1.95
N LEU A 256 -18.03 -21.10 3.19
CA LEU A 256 -18.68 -21.98 4.17
C LEU A 256 -20.11 -22.36 3.75
N ILE A 257 -20.83 -21.46 3.07
CA ILE A 257 -22.19 -21.71 2.60
C ILE A 257 -22.17 -22.49 1.28
N ASP A 258 -21.56 -21.93 0.23
CA ASP A 258 -21.72 -22.44 -1.13
C ASP A 258 -20.88 -23.70 -1.39
N GLN A 259 -19.69 -23.79 -0.77
CA GLN A 259 -18.78 -24.93 -1.01
C GLN A 259 -18.94 -26.03 0.03
N GLN A 260 -19.27 -25.69 1.28
CA GLN A 260 -19.39 -26.65 2.37
C GLN A 260 -20.85 -26.94 2.78
N GLY A 261 -21.82 -26.18 2.27
CA GLY A 261 -23.24 -26.38 2.58
C GLY A 261 -23.60 -26.09 4.03
N LEU A 262 -22.77 -25.35 4.78
CA LEU A 262 -23.01 -25.11 6.20
C LEU A 262 -24.13 -24.09 6.38
N ILE A 263 -25.05 -24.40 7.28
CA ILE A 263 -26.17 -23.54 7.66
C ILE A 263 -26.39 -23.60 9.17
N GLY A 264 -27.22 -22.70 9.71
CA GLY A 264 -27.65 -22.72 11.10
C GLY A 264 -26.49 -22.75 12.11
N GLU A 265 -26.57 -23.67 13.08
CA GLU A 265 -25.58 -23.81 14.14
C GLU A 265 -24.19 -24.22 13.62
N ASP A 266 -24.13 -25.07 12.60
CA ASP A 266 -22.86 -25.50 12.00
C ASP A 266 -22.12 -24.34 11.33
N LEU A 267 -22.86 -23.47 10.63
CA LEU A 267 -22.30 -22.25 10.06
C LEU A 267 -21.82 -21.29 11.15
N PHE A 268 -22.63 -21.07 12.19
CA PHE A 268 -22.26 -20.23 13.32
C PHE A 268 -20.96 -20.72 13.98
N ASN A 269 -20.88 -22.03 14.26
CA ASN A 269 -19.71 -22.65 14.85
C ASN A 269 -18.48 -22.57 13.95
N ALA A 270 -18.63 -22.72 12.63
CA ALA A 270 -17.54 -22.56 11.68
C ALA A 270 -17.03 -21.12 11.59
N VAL A 271 -17.93 -20.13 11.48
CA VAL A 271 -17.58 -18.70 11.48
C VAL A 271 -16.92 -18.30 12.78
N HIS A 272 -17.46 -18.74 13.92
CA HIS A 272 -16.87 -18.48 15.22
C HIS A 272 -15.50 -19.15 15.38
N ARG A 273 -15.35 -20.41 14.91
CA ARG A 273 -14.08 -21.14 14.98
C ARG A 273 -12.99 -20.45 14.15
N ILE A 274 -13.32 -20.06 12.92
CA ILE A 274 -12.37 -19.54 11.94
C ILE A 274 -12.16 -18.04 12.13
N GLY A 275 -13.24 -17.25 12.08
CA GLY A 275 -13.20 -15.79 11.97
C GLY A 275 -12.44 -15.11 13.11
N ILE A 276 -12.61 -15.58 14.35
CA ILE A 276 -11.94 -14.98 15.52
C ILE A 276 -10.44 -15.37 15.63
N ARG A 277 -9.97 -16.29 14.78
CA ARG A 277 -8.61 -16.84 14.77
C ARG A 277 -7.81 -16.49 13.50
N GLN A 278 -8.40 -15.72 12.60
CA GLN A 278 -7.74 -15.32 11.35
C GLN A 278 -6.56 -14.38 11.62
N PHE A 279 -5.36 -14.84 11.30
CA PHE A 279 -4.14 -14.05 11.37
C PHE A 279 -3.47 -13.97 10.00
N ALA A 280 -2.95 -12.80 9.64
CA ALA A 280 -2.23 -12.60 8.39
C ALA A 280 -1.07 -11.60 8.54
N LEU A 281 -0.08 -11.79 7.69
CA LEU A 281 1.11 -10.96 7.55
C LEU A 281 1.23 -10.50 6.11
N GLN A 282 1.57 -9.24 5.92
CA GLN A 282 1.88 -8.66 4.62
C GLN A 282 3.27 -8.04 4.67
N SER A 283 4.20 -8.58 3.88
CA SER A 283 5.48 -7.93 3.67
C SER A 283 5.50 -7.15 2.36
N ILE A 284 6.05 -5.93 2.38
CA ILE A 284 6.33 -5.15 1.19
C ILE A 284 7.85 -5.12 0.99
N VAL A 285 8.31 -5.52 -0.19
CA VAL A 285 9.72 -5.79 -0.52
C VAL A 285 10.24 -4.73 -1.48
N GLU A 286 11.44 -4.22 -1.20
CA GLU A 286 12.14 -3.22 -2.02
C GLU A 286 12.38 -3.73 -3.46
N ILE A 287 12.19 -2.84 -4.43
CA ILE A 287 12.57 -3.03 -5.83
C ILE A 287 13.54 -1.91 -6.21
N LEU A 288 14.71 -2.27 -6.72
CA LEU A 288 15.73 -1.30 -7.12
C LEU A 288 15.37 -0.63 -8.47
N PRO A 289 15.86 0.60 -8.71
CA PRO A 289 15.64 1.27 -9.99
C PRO A 289 16.27 0.44 -11.12
N ASN A 290 15.45 0.07 -12.10
CA ASN A 290 15.89 -0.63 -13.31
C ASN A 290 15.38 0.13 -14.54
N PRO A 291 16.26 0.60 -15.43
CA PRO A 291 15.84 1.33 -16.63
C PRO A 291 14.89 0.54 -17.55
N SER A 292 14.93 -0.80 -17.51
CA SER A 292 13.99 -1.63 -18.27
C SER A 292 12.60 -1.69 -17.66
N ASN A 293 12.46 -1.42 -16.36
CA ASN A 293 11.16 -1.27 -15.72
C ASN A 293 10.67 0.13 -16.07
N ARG A 294 9.72 0.21 -16.99
CA ARG A 294 9.34 1.49 -17.58
C ARG A 294 7.90 1.57 -18.05
N ILE A 295 7.45 2.81 -18.14
CA ILE A 295 6.23 3.22 -18.82
C ILE A 295 6.58 3.70 -20.23
N THR A 296 5.78 3.27 -21.20
CA THR A 296 5.82 3.69 -22.61
C THR A 296 4.42 4.07 -23.09
N LEU A 297 4.32 4.60 -24.30
CA LEU A 297 3.05 4.87 -24.97
C LEU A 297 2.65 3.65 -25.79
N SER A 298 1.48 3.08 -25.50
CA SER A 298 0.91 2.00 -26.31
C SER A 298 0.42 2.50 -27.67
N SER A 299 0.35 1.61 -28.66
CA SER A 299 -0.43 1.84 -29.88
C SER A 299 -1.93 1.84 -29.63
N GLU A 300 -2.39 1.18 -28.56
CA GLU A 300 -3.78 1.18 -28.14
C GLU A 300 -4.16 2.52 -27.51
N LYS A 301 -5.35 3.00 -27.86
CA LYS A 301 -5.87 4.28 -27.37
C LYS A 301 -7.02 4.07 -26.39
N ASP A 302 -7.19 5.00 -25.47
CA ASP A 302 -8.35 5.06 -24.59
C ASP A 302 -9.56 5.70 -25.30
N GLY A 303 -10.66 5.86 -24.57
CA GLY A 303 -11.89 6.45 -25.09
C GLY A 303 -11.77 7.91 -25.52
N LEU A 304 -10.71 8.62 -25.11
CA LEU A 304 -10.41 9.99 -25.53
C LEU A 304 -9.43 10.02 -26.72
N GLY A 305 -9.06 8.86 -27.26
CA GLY A 305 -8.09 8.76 -28.35
C GLY A 305 -6.65 9.00 -27.92
N LEU A 306 -6.38 9.06 -26.60
CA LEU A 306 -5.04 9.22 -26.03
C LEU A 306 -4.37 7.84 -25.91
N PRO A 307 -3.04 7.74 -26.10
CA PRO A 307 -2.33 6.47 -25.93
C PRO A 307 -2.47 5.96 -24.50
N ARG A 308 -2.77 4.66 -24.36
CA ARG A 308 -2.78 4.00 -23.05
C ARG A 308 -1.35 3.84 -22.52
N PRO A 309 -1.13 3.89 -21.20
CA PRO A 309 0.17 3.55 -20.65
C PRO A 309 0.47 2.07 -20.86
N GLU A 310 1.62 1.77 -21.44
CA GLU A 310 2.16 0.42 -21.53
C GLU A 310 3.23 0.25 -20.45
N ILE A 311 3.12 -0.82 -19.65
CA ILE A 311 3.97 -1.06 -18.50
C ILE A 311 4.86 -2.27 -18.77
N HIS A 312 6.17 -2.03 -18.83
CA HIS A 312 7.17 -3.08 -18.81
C HIS A 312 7.70 -3.21 -17.39
N PHE A 313 7.46 -4.35 -16.75
CA PHE A 313 7.87 -4.55 -15.36
C PHE A 313 8.37 -5.97 -15.14
N ARG A 314 9.52 -6.10 -14.48
CA ARG A 314 10.07 -7.38 -14.05
C ARG A 314 10.63 -7.26 -12.64
N LEU A 315 10.49 -8.35 -11.89
CA LEU A 315 11.20 -8.55 -10.63
C LEU A 315 12.57 -9.16 -10.94
N ASP A 316 13.62 -8.59 -10.36
CA ASP A 316 14.96 -9.15 -10.46
C ASP A 316 15.20 -10.22 -9.37
N LYS A 317 16.39 -10.84 -9.41
CA LYS A 317 16.76 -11.84 -8.40
C LYS A 317 16.81 -11.23 -7.00
N TYR A 318 17.28 -9.99 -6.86
CA TYR A 318 17.44 -9.30 -5.58
C TYR A 318 16.08 -9.15 -4.85
N SER A 319 15.04 -8.69 -5.55
CA SER A 319 13.69 -8.59 -5.01
C SER A 319 13.06 -9.96 -4.77
N ARG A 320 13.26 -10.94 -5.66
CA ARG A 320 12.77 -12.33 -5.44
C ARG A 320 13.38 -12.98 -4.20
N ASP A 321 14.68 -12.79 -3.96
CA ASP A 321 15.35 -13.28 -2.76
C ASP A 321 14.81 -12.58 -1.49
N GLY A 322 14.41 -11.30 -1.60
CA GLY A 322 13.71 -10.58 -0.54
C GLY A 322 12.33 -11.16 -0.23
N ILE A 323 11.54 -11.50 -1.26
CA ILE A 323 10.24 -12.18 -1.12
C ILE A 323 10.42 -13.55 -0.44
N ALA A 324 11.42 -14.32 -0.85
CA ALA A 324 11.75 -15.61 -0.25
C ALA A 324 12.13 -15.46 1.24
N ALA A 325 12.91 -14.42 1.58
CA ALA A 325 13.25 -14.10 2.97
C ALA A 325 12.02 -13.66 3.78
N ALA A 326 11.14 -12.83 3.23
CA ALA A 326 9.87 -12.48 3.88
C ALA A 326 9.00 -13.71 4.14
N ALA A 327 8.90 -14.61 3.17
CA ALA A 327 8.19 -15.87 3.33
C ALA A 327 8.81 -16.79 4.39
N HIS A 328 10.13 -16.75 4.57
CA HIS A 328 10.81 -17.46 5.66
C HIS A 328 10.48 -16.83 7.01
N LEU A 329 10.56 -15.50 7.15
CA LEU A 329 10.16 -14.84 8.39
C LEU A 329 8.72 -15.17 8.78
N HIS A 330 7.78 -15.12 7.83
CA HIS A 330 6.38 -15.44 8.09
C HIS A 330 6.21 -16.86 8.63
N ARG A 331 6.96 -17.84 8.09
CA ARG A 331 6.98 -19.22 8.60
C ARG A 331 7.47 -19.30 10.04
N GLU A 332 8.55 -18.59 10.37
CA GLU A 332 9.07 -18.57 11.75
C GLU A 332 8.08 -17.94 12.72
N ILE A 333 7.40 -16.87 12.32
CA ILE A 333 6.35 -16.24 13.12
C ILE A 333 5.19 -17.23 13.33
N PHE A 334 4.68 -17.87 12.27
CA PHE A 334 3.58 -18.83 12.41
C PHE A 334 3.96 -20.04 13.29
N ARG A 335 5.21 -20.50 13.22
CA ARG A 335 5.75 -21.53 14.14
C ARG A 335 5.73 -21.04 15.59
N ALA A 336 6.21 -19.83 15.85
CA ALA A 336 6.21 -19.23 17.19
C ALA A 336 4.78 -19.02 17.74
N LEU A 337 3.82 -18.73 16.86
CA LEU A 337 2.39 -18.60 17.21
C LEU A 337 1.67 -19.96 17.34
N ARG A 338 2.33 -21.07 17.01
CA ARG A 338 1.76 -22.43 16.98
C ARG A 338 0.53 -22.52 16.06
N CYS A 339 0.59 -21.87 14.90
CA CYS A 339 -0.46 -21.96 13.89
C CYS A 339 -0.58 -23.39 13.34
N ASP A 340 -1.79 -23.80 12.96
CA ASP A 340 -2.04 -25.11 12.34
C ASP A 340 -1.52 -25.14 10.89
N GLN A 341 -0.60 -26.06 10.59
CA GLN A 341 0.00 -26.21 9.25
C GLN A 341 -1.01 -26.67 8.19
N MET A 342 -2.09 -27.36 8.57
CA MET A 342 -3.12 -27.81 7.61
C MET A 342 -4.07 -26.68 7.18
N GLU A 343 -4.02 -25.53 7.85
CA GLU A 343 -4.81 -24.31 7.57
C GLU A 343 -3.90 -23.09 7.35
N CYS A 344 -2.63 -23.34 6.98
CA CYS A 344 -1.64 -22.33 6.61
C CYS A 344 -1.61 -22.14 5.10
N GLY A 345 -2.16 -21.03 4.61
CA GLY A 345 -1.86 -20.58 3.26
C GLY A 345 -0.57 -19.78 3.29
N ILE A 346 0.54 -20.49 3.18
CA ILE A 346 1.79 -19.90 2.74
C ILE A 346 1.89 -20.34 1.29
N HIS A 347 1.33 -19.59 0.33
CA HIS A 347 1.54 -19.89 -1.08
C HIS A 347 3.06 -19.89 -1.33
N LEU A 348 3.65 -21.08 -1.33
CA LEU A 348 5.04 -21.37 -1.63
C LEU A 348 5.15 -22.29 -2.86
N GLN A 349 4.03 -22.76 -3.42
CA GLN A 349 4.08 -23.78 -4.47
C GLN A 349 4.42 -23.25 -5.86
N ASP A 350 4.31 -21.94 -6.12
CA ASP A 350 4.60 -21.38 -7.45
C ASP A 350 5.92 -20.59 -7.58
N ASP A 351 6.69 -20.40 -6.50
CA ASP A 351 8.02 -19.75 -6.58
C ASP A 351 9.14 -20.75 -6.96
N ARG A 352 8.82 -21.75 -7.80
CA ARG A 352 9.84 -22.51 -8.56
C ARG A 352 9.90 -21.97 -9.98
N THR A 353 10.52 -20.81 -10.19
CA THR A 353 11.35 -20.48 -11.37
C THR A 353 11.98 -19.09 -11.26
#